data_AF-A0A971D5F4-F1
#
_entry.id   AF-A0A971D5F4-F1
#
_cell.length_a   1.000
_cell.length_b   1.000
_cell.length_c   1.000
_cell.angle_alpha   90.00
_cell.angle_beta   90.00
_cell.angle_gamma   90.00
#
_symmetry.space_group_name_H-M   'P 1'
#
loop_
_entity.id
_entity.type
_entity.pdbx_description
1 polymer ?
#
loop_
_entity_poly.entity_id
_entity_poly.type
_entity_poly.pdbx_seq_one_letter_code
_entity_poly.pdbx_strand_id
1 'polypeptide(L)'
;MKWRERDGVSWLAWEAAGVQAAFPARTGGVSPPPFDSLNLGLSVGDDPAAVAENRRRLCAALGVPQERLVVPGQVHGVALAWVGEHEAGRGAFDAASVLAGRDGLLTDAVGLGLTVSYA
;
A
#
# COMPACT_ATOMS: atom_id res chain seq x y z
N MET A 1 -9.77 6.42 16.00
CA MET A 1 -8.46 6.02 15.44
C MET A 1 -7.50 5.79 16.60
N LYS A 2 -6.54 4.87 16.46
CA LYS A 2 -5.51 4.59 17.48
C LYS A 2 -4.19 4.24 16.81
N TRP A 3 -3.07 4.67 17.38
CA TRP A 3 -1.76 4.22 16.91
C TRP A 3 -1.54 2.75 17.22
N ARG A 4 -0.91 2.04 16.29
CA ARG A 4 -0.48 0.65 16.38
C ARG A 4 0.97 0.56 15.94
N GLU A 5 1.67 -0.45 16.44
CA GLU A 5 3.02 -0.77 16.04
C GLU A 5 3.22 -2.28 16.03
N ARG A 6 3.98 -2.75 15.05
CA ARG A 6 4.42 -4.14 14.96
C ARG A 6 5.73 -4.20 14.18
N ASP A 7 6.73 -4.87 14.73
CA ASP A 7 8.04 -5.09 14.10
C ASP A 7 8.69 -3.78 13.58
N GLY A 8 8.52 -2.68 14.33
CA GLY A 8 9.05 -1.35 14.00
C GLY A 8 8.22 -0.56 12.98
N VAL A 9 7.20 -1.16 12.35
CA VAL A 9 6.23 -0.45 11.50
C VAL A 9 5.12 0.11 12.38
N SER A 10 4.92 1.42 12.33
CA SER A 10 3.87 2.12 13.10
C SER A 10 2.82 2.71 12.15
N TRP A 11 1.54 2.63 12.50
CA TRP A 11 0.45 3.18 11.69
C TRP A 11 -0.72 3.67 12.55
N LEU A 12 -1.44 4.67 12.04
CA LEU A 12 -2.72 5.07 12.59
C LEU A 12 -3.78 4.10 12.07
N ALA A 13 -4.45 3.41 13.00
CA ALA A 13 -5.45 2.39 12.68
C ALA A 13 -6.88 2.88 12.93
N TRP A 14 -7.77 2.45 12.04
CA TRP A 14 -9.22 2.50 12.22
C TRP A 14 -9.84 1.17 11.81
N GLU A 15 -10.80 0.70 12.59
CA GLU A 15 -11.48 -0.57 12.34
C GLU A 15 -12.96 -0.40 12.69
N ALA A 16 -13.84 -0.75 11.76
CA ALA A 16 -15.27 -0.87 12.01
C ALA A 16 -15.93 -1.72 10.91
N ALA A 17 -17.04 -2.38 11.22
CA ALA A 17 -17.86 -3.10 10.24
C ALA A 17 -17.08 -4.08 9.34
N GLY A 18 -16.05 -4.74 9.88
CA GLY A 18 -15.20 -5.69 9.11
C GLY A 18 -14.18 -5.03 8.19
N VAL A 19 -14.05 -3.70 8.20
CA VAL A 19 -13.06 -2.95 7.44
C VAL A 19 -11.92 -2.50 8.34
N GLN A 20 -10.69 -2.66 7.86
CA GLN A 20 -9.50 -2.08 8.46
C GLN A 20 -8.95 -0.99 7.53
N ALA A 21 -8.68 0.19 8.09
CA ALA A 21 -7.97 1.27 7.42
C ALA A 21 -6.70 1.59 8.20
N ALA A 22 -5.60 1.77 7.48
CA ALA A 22 -4.28 2.03 8.04
C ALA A 22 -3.61 3.19 7.32
N PHE A 23 -3.02 4.09 8.10
CA PHE A 23 -2.17 5.16 7.61
C PHE A 23 -0.77 4.99 8.21
N PRO A 24 0.18 4.36 7.48
CA PRO A 24 1.52 4.09 8.00
C PRO A 24 2.36 5.37 8.16
N ALA A 25 3.20 5.38 9.18
CA ALA A 25 4.27 6.37 9.34
C ALA A 25 5.47 6.01 8.45
N ARG A 26 6.51 6.85 8.45
CA ARG A 26 7.76 6.61 7.68
C ARG A 26 8.75 5.65 8.36
N THR A 27 8.45 5.16 9.55
CA THR A 27 9.34 4.29 10.34
C THR A 27 9.13 2.81 10.06
N GLY A 28 10.19 2.01 10.20
CA GLY A 28 10.12 0.55 10.12
C GLY A 28 10.50 -0.06 8.76
N GLY A 29 10.93 0.74 7.79
CA GLY A 29 11.34 0.25 6.49
C GLY A 29 12.85 0.10 6.31
N VAL A 30 13.29 -0.02 5.07
CA VAL A 30 14.69 -0.26 4.67
C VAL A 30 15.21 0.74 3.63
N SER A 31 14.37 1.67 3.15
CA SER A 31 14.78 2.64 2.15
C SER A 31 15.84 3.60 2.73
N PRO A 32 16.88 3.96 1.97
CA PRO A 32 17.84 4.98 2.37
C PRO A 32 17.27 6.40 2.19
N PRO A 33 17.93 7.43 2.73
CA PRO A 33 17.61 8.82 2.39
C PRO A 33 17.67 9.04 0.87
N PRO A 34 16.74 9.82 0.28
CA PRO A 34 15.71 10.64 0.93
C PRO A 34 14.38 9.90 1.25
N PHE A 35 14.33 8.59 1.04
CA PHE A 35 13.13 7.76 1.15
C PHE A 35 13.02 7.07 2.52
N ASP A 36 13.87 7.44 3.48
CA ASP A 36 14.00 6.75 4.75
C ASP A 36 12.74 6.81 5.63
N SER A 37 12.29 5.73 6.27
CA SER A 37 12.73 4.34 6.06
C SER A 37 11.69 3.52 5.28
N LEU A 38 10.40 3.84 5.41
CA LEU A 38 9.28 3.04 4.88
C LEU A 38 8.61 3.69 3.65
N ASN A 39 9.36 3.93 2.58
CA ASN A 39 8.77 4.35 1.32
C ASN A 39 8.02 3.19 0.64
N LEU A 40 6.78 3.44 0.21
CA LEU A 40 5.90 2.46 -0.43
C LEU A 40 5.67 2.74 -1.92
N GLY A 41 6.23 3.85 -2.43
CA GLY A 41 6.03 4.32 -3.80
C GLY A 41 7.15 3.87 -4.74
N LEU A 42 6.77 3.26 -5.87
CA LEU A 42 7.70 2.86 -6.94
C LEU A 42 7.94 3.96 -7.99
N SER A 43 7.20 5.08 -7.93
CA SER A 43 7.22 6.15 -8.94
C SER A 43 8.19 7.29 -8.63
N VAL A 44 8.92 7.23 -7.50
CA VAL A 44 9.71 8.36 -6.97
C VAL A 44 11.23 8.16 -7.07
N GLY A 45 11.68 7.06 -7.70
CA GLY A 45 13.11 6.80 -7.93
C GLY A 45 13.84 6.10 -6.79
N ASP A 46 13.12 5.53 -5.81
CA ASP A 46 13.69 4.64 -4.81
C ASP A 46 14.03 3.26 -5.40
N ASP A 47 14.85 2.47 -4.70
CA ASP A 47 15.17 1.10 -5.08
C ASP A 47 13.91 0.23 -5.04
N PRO A 48 13.48 -0.37 -6.18
CA PRO A 48 12.31 -1.25 -6.22
C PRO A 48 12.37 -2.41 -5.21
N ALA A 49 13.57 -2.93 -4.91
CA ALA A 49 13.73 -3.99 -3.92
C ALA A 49 13.46 -3.48 -2.48
N ALA A 50 13.89 -2.27 -2.16
CA ALA A 50 13.60 -1.63 -0.88
C ALA A 50 12.09 -1.36 -0.72
N VAL A 51 11.44 -0.86 -1.78
CA VAL A 51 9.99 -0.62 -1.77
C VAL A 51 9.19 -1.92 -1.65
N ALA A 52 9.61 -2.98 -2.36
CA ALA A 52 8.99 -4.30 -2.25
C ALA A 52 9.09 -4.86 -0.82
N GLU A 53 10.26 -4.71 -0.17
CA GLU A 53 10.46 -5.10 1.23
C GLU A 53 9.61 -4.24 2.20
N ASN A 54 9.54 -2.94 1.99
CA ASN A 54 8.70 -2.05 2.82
C ASN A 54 7.22 -2.43 2.73
N ARG A 55 6.73 -2.76 1.53
CA ARG A 55 5.37 -3.25 1.33
C ARG A 55 5.16 -4.60 2.01
N ARG A 56 6.11 -5.53 1.90
CA ARG A 56 6.08 -6.81 2.62
C ARG A 56 5.96 -6.61 4.13
N ARG A 57 6.73 -5.68 4.70
CA ARG A 57 6.70 -5.35 6.14
C ARG A 57 5.36 -4.76 6.56
N LEU A 58 4.85 -3.78 5.81
CA LEU A 58 3.53 -3.20 6.06
C LEU A 58 2.44 -4.27 5.99
N CYS A 59 2.43 -5.09 4.95
CA CYS A 59 1.52 -6.22 4.78
C CYS A 59 1.55 -7.19 5.96
N ALA A 60 2.74 -7.59 6.40
CA ALA A 60 2.89 -8.45 7.57
C ALA A 60 2.36 -7.79 8.85
N ALA A 61 2.59 -6.49 9.02
CA ALA A 61 2.08 -5.72 10.15
C ALA A 61 0.54 -5.68 10.17
N LEU A 62 -0.08 -5.49 9.00
CA LEU A 62 -1.52 -5.42 8.81
C LEU A 62 -2.23 -6.79 8.70
N GLY A 63 -1.47 -7.88 8.54
CA GLY A 63 -2.05 -9.22 8.33
C GLY A 63 -2.66 -9.43 6.93
N VAL A 64 -2.20 -8.68 5.93
CA VAL A 64 -2.65 -8.78 4.53
C VAL A 64 -1.52 -9.37 3.69
N PRO A 65 -1.72 -10.45 2.92
CA PRO A 65 -0.71 -10.94 1.97
C PRO A 65 -0.34 -9.86 0.94
N GLN A 66 0.95 -9.72 0.62
CA GLN A 66 1.40 -8.70 -0.33
C GLN A 66 0.83 -8.93 -1.73
N GLU A 67 0.61 -10.19 -2.09
CA GLU A 67 -0.02 -10.65 -3.34
C GLU A 67 -1.49 -10.23 -3.44
N ARG A 68 -2.08 -9.74 -2.34
CA ARG A 68 -3.45 -9.21 -2.29
C ARG A 68 -3.49 -7.69 -2.17
N LEU A 69 -2.35 -7.00 -2.27
CA LEU A 69 -2.33 -5.55 -2.43
C LEU A 69 -2.70 -5.17 -3.87
N VAL A 70 -3.47 -4.09 -4.00
CA VAL A 70 -3.76 -3.45 -5.28
C VAL A 70 -3.31 -2.00 -5.21
N VAL A 71 -2.51 -1.58 -6.19
CA VAL A 71 -1.91 -0.25 -6.26
C VAL A 71 -2.39 0.50 -7.51
N PRO A 72 -2.98 1.70 -7.33
CA PRO A 72 -3.36 2.55 -8.45
C PRO A 72 -2.13 3.26 -9.03
N GLY A 73 -2.13 3.47 -10.35
CA GLY A 73 -1.17 4.35 -11.02
C GLY A 73 -1.73 5.77 -11.02
N GLN A 74 -1.56 6.48 -9.91
CA GLN A 74 -2.13 7.81 -9.68
C GLN A 74 -1.61 8.84 -10.70
N VAL A 75 -2.51 9.67 -11.21
CA VAL A 75 -2.22 10.75 -12.19
C VAL A 75 -2.82 12.09 -11.75
N HIS A 76 -3.27 12.19 -10.49
CA HIS A 76 -3.96 13.36 -9.94
C HIS A 76 -5.30 13.65 -10.64
N GLY A 77 -5.96 12.60 -11.15
CA GLY A 77 -7.30 12.66 -11.69
C GLY A 77 -8.38 12.29 -10.67
N VAL A 78 -9.55 11.92 -11.17
CA VAL A 78 -10.73 11.52 -10.37
C VAL A 78 -11.26 10.14 -10.75
N ALA A 79 -10.53 9.40 -11.58
CA ALA A 79 -10.97 8.11 -12.07
C ALA A 79 -10.82 7.03 -10.98
N LEU A 80 -11.91 6.30 -10.74
CA LEU A 80 -11.95 5.18 -9.80
C LEU A 80 -11.90 3.85 -10.54
N ALA A 81 -11.39 2.80 -9.88
CA ALA A 81 -11.51 1.42 -10.35
C ALA A 81 -12.21 0.55 -9.30
N TRP A 82 -13.21 -0.22 -9.75
CA TRP A 82 -13.71 -1.37 -8.99
C TRP A 82 -12.75 -2.53 -9.19
N VAL A 83 -12.27 -3.12 -8.10
CA VAL A 83 -11.25 -4.17 -8.11
C VAL A 83 -11.69 -5.38 -7.33
N GLY A 84 -11.31 -6.57 -7.81
CA GLY A 84 -11.59 -7.84 -7.16
C GLY A 84 -10.43 -8.81 -7.30
N GLU A 85 -10.73 -10.11 -7.29
CA GLU A 85 -9.71 -11.17 -7.37
C GLU A 85 -8.80 -11.07 -8.61
N HIS A 86 -9.32 -10.57 -9.73
CA HIS A 86 -8.54 -10.42 -10.97
C HIS A 86 -7.44 -9.34 -10.86
N GLU A 87 -7.62 -8.35 -9.99
CA GLU A 87 -6.64 -7.30 -9.78
C GLU A 87 -5.70 -7.56 -8.60
N ALA A 88 -5.90 -8.65 -7.85
CA ALA A 88 -5.03 -8.99 -6.72
C ALA A 88 -3.55 -9.03 -7.15
N GLY A 89 -2.72 -8.26 -6.44
CA GLY A 89 -1.28 -8.17 -6.70
C GLY A 89 -0.89 -7.15 -7.75
N ARG A 90 -1.84 -6.53 -8.47
CA ARG A 90 -1.56 -5.48 -9.47
C ARG A 90 -0.85 -4.30 -8.80
N GLY A 91 0.36 -4.05 -9.24
CA GLY A 91 1.20 -2.99 -8.73
C GLY A 91 1.84 -3.28 -7.38
N ALA A 92 1.67 -4.47 -6.80
CA ALA A 92 2.18 -4.80 -5.45
C ALA A 92 3.70 -5.01 -5.42
N PHE A 93 4.27 -5.54 -6.50
CA PHE A 93 5.70 -5.85 -6.62
C PHE A 93 6.43 -4.99 -7.66
N ASP A 94 5.72 -4.51 -8.68
CA ASP A 94 6.30 -3.77 -9.79
C ASP A 94 5.42 -2.57 -10.19
N ALA A 95 6.03 -1.54 -10.76
CA ALA A 95 5.30 -0.33 -11.15
C ALA A 95 4.53 -0.50 -12.47
N ALA A 96 4.89 -1.48 -13.29
CA ALA A 96 4.33 -1.65 -14.63
C ALA A 96 2.91 -2.26 -14.59
N SER A 97 2.59 -3.03 -13.54
CA SER A 97 1.30 -3.72 -13.38
C SER A 97 0.24 -2.91 -12.64
N VAL A 98 0.55 -1.68 -12.22
CA VAL A 98 -0.41 -0.79 -11.54
C VAL A 98 -1.67 -0.55 -12.38
N LEU A 99 -2.75 -0.13 -11.74
CA LEU A 99 -3.94 0.34 -12.45
C LEU A 99 -3.69 1.76 -12.99
N ALA A 100 -3.08 1.89 -14.17
CA ALA A 100 -2.61 3.16 -14.73
C ALA A 100 -3.71 4.23 -14.87
N GLY A 101 -3.52 5.47 -14.44
CA GLY A 101 -4.53 6.53 -14.60
C GLY A 101 -5.77 6.35 -13.72
N ARG A 102 -5.62 5.66 -12.58
CA ARG A 102 -6.65 5.51 -11.55
C ARG A 102 -6.14 6.21 -10.30
N ASP A 103 -7.02 6.94 -9.60
CA ASP A 103 -6.67 7.72 -8.41
C ASP A 103 -7.42 7.26 -7.16
N GLY A 104 -8.36 6.32 -7.32
CA GLY A 104 -9.01 5.64 -6.20
C GLY A 104 -9.48 4.25 -6.57
N LEU A 105 -9.66 3.42 -5.54
CA LEU A 105 -10.03 2.02 -5.66
C LEU A 105 -11.30 1.75 -4.83
N LEU A 106 -12.13 0.82 -5.30
CA LEU A 106 -13.35 0.34 -4.66
C LEU A 106 -13.36 -1.18 -4.69
N THR A 107 -13.82 -1.84 -3.63
CA THR A 107 -13.96 -3.30 -3.61
C THR A 107 -15.07 -3.74 -2.65
N ASP A 108 -15.68 -4.87 -2.96
CA ASP A 108 -16.48 -5.70 -2.04
C ASP A 108 -15.77 -7.03 -1.72
N ALA A 109 -14.57 -7.27 -2.26
CA ALA A 109 -13.80 -8.49 -2.04
C ALA A 109 -13.17 -8.50 -0.64
N VAL A 110 -13.33 -9.62 0.07
CA VAL A 110 -12.76 -9.80 1.40
C VAL A 110 -11.24 -10.05 1.31
N GLY A 111 -10.49 -9.42 2.21
CA GLY A 111 -9.05 -9.64 2.33
C GLY A 111 -8.21 -9.03 1.21
N LEU A 112 -8.76 -8.11 0.42
CA LEU A 112 -8.02 -7.34 -0.58
C LEU A 112 -7.54 -6.02 0.06
N GLY A 113 -6.24 -5.75 -0.05
CA GLY A 113 -5.64 -4.52 0.47
C GLY A 113 -5.62 -3.42 -0.59
N LEU A 114 -6.49 -2.42 -0.46
CA LEU A 114 -6.50 -1.26 -1.35
C LEU A 114 -5.50 -0.21 -0.87
N THR A 115 -4.71 0.34 -1.78
CA THR A 115 -3.75 1.40 -1.46
C THR A 115 -4.05 2.68 -2.23
N VAL A 116 -3.67 3.81 -1.65
CA VAL A 116 -3.47 5.10 -2.33
C VAL A 116 -2.23 5.73 -1.70
N SER A 117 -1.35 6.31 -2.50
CA SER A 117 -0.09 6.90 -2.03
C SER A 117 -0.25 8.39 -1.77
N TYR A 118 0.45 8.88 -0.76
CA TYR A 118 0.50 10.27 -0.31
C TYR A 118 1.85 10.55 0.36
N ALA A 119 2.29 11.81 0.37
CA ALA A 119 3.50 12.28 1.03
C ALA A 119 3.32 13.72 1.52
#